data_AF-A0A2D5KDU8-F1
#
_entry.id   AF-A0A2D5KDU8-F1
#
_cell.length_a   1.000
_cell.length_b   1.000
_cell.length_c   1.000
_cell.angle_alpha   90.00
_cell.angle_beta   90.00
_cell.angle_gamma   90.00
#
_symmetry.space_group_name_H-M   'P 1'
#
loop_
_entity.id
_entity.type
_entity.pdbx_description
1 polymer ?
#
loop_
_entity_poly.entity_id
_entity_poly.type
_entity_poly.pdbx_seq_one_letter_code
_entity_poly.pdbx_strand_id
1 'polypeptide(L)'
;MSKRLRSKKQYYLFHTSLFLAFAIILFAQNDTFLASFLFFSAMINLLAYRQLPWRIAPITVIINLFNSAVGATLAYNFWTINYNYPAILWLLLSVAYLIASFRQIYCIVVYRLKKKYKR
;
A
#
# COMPACT_ATOMS: atom_id res chain seq x y z
N MET A 1 8.51 16.85 -15.68
CA MET A 1 7.65 15.90 -14.92
C MET A 1 6.74 16.67 -13.98
N SER A 2 5.41 16.52 -14.08
CA SER A 2 4.46 17.25 -13.22
C SER A 2 4.68 16.97 -11.72
N LYS A 3 4.57 17.99 -10.85
CA LYS A 3 4.72 17.88 -9.38
C LYS A 3 3.85 16.74 -8.80
N ARG A 4 2.62 16.55 -9.32
CA ARG A 4 1.72 15.46 -8.91
C ARG A 4 2.26 14.07 -9.24
N LEU A 5 2.93 13.91 -10.39
CA LEU A 5 3.50 12.63 -10.80
C LEU A 5 4.72 12.27 -9.92
N ARG A 6 5.53 13.28 -9.55
CA ARG A 6 6.69 13.11 -8.65
C ARG A 6 6.25 12.67 -7.26
N SER A 7 5.21 13.31 -6.69
CA SER A 7 4.66 12.93 -5.38
C SER A 7 4.09 11.51 -5.36
N LYS A 8 3.36 11.09 -6.41
CA LYS A 8 2.87 9.69 -6.50
C LYS A 8 4.00 8.67 -6.62
N LYS A 9 5.07 8.99 -7.34
CA LYS A 9 6.26 8.14 -7.45
C LYS A 9 6.97 7.99 -6.08
N GLN A 10 7.11 9.07 -5.33
CA GLN A 10 7.69 9.02 -3.99
C GLN A 10 6.85 8.19 -3.00
N TYR A 11 5.52 8.23 -3.11
CA TYR A 11 4.61 7.39 -2.31
C TYR A 11 4.91 5.89 -2.48
N TYR A 12 5.01 5.40 -3.72
CA TYR A 12 5.31 3.98 -3.96
C TYR A 12 6.71 3.60 -3.47
N LEU A 13 7.71 4.46 -3.69
CA LEU A 13 9.06 4.22 -3.20
C LEU A 13 9.12 4.12 -1.68
N PHE A 14 8.46 5.05 -0.97
CA PHE A 14 8.42 5.04 0.49
C PHE A 14 7.82 3.74 1.01
N HIS A 15 6.70 3.29 0.44
CA HIS A 15 6.09 2.04 0.84
C HIS A 15 6.96 0.84 0.50
N THR A 16 7.56 0.78 -0.69
CA THR A 16 8.54 -0.25 -1.03
C THR A 16 9.66 -0.31 0.01
N SER A 17 10.27 0.83 0.38
CA SER A 17 11.33 0.84 1.39
C SER A 17 10.86 0.38 2.75
N LEU A 18 9.64 0.75 3.16
CA LEU A 18 9.07 0.38 4.46
C LEU A 18 8.78 -1.13 4.52
N PHE A 19 8.17 -1.70 3.48
CA PHE A 19 7.93 -3.14 3.39
C PHE A 19 9.24 -3.93 3.37
N LEU A 20 10.26 -3.45 2.66
CA LEU A 20 11.55 -4.12 2.55
C LEU A 20 12.35 -4.06 3.86
N ALA A 21 12.30 -2.93 4.58
CA ALA A 21 12.92 -2.80 5.89
C ALA A 21 12.32 -3.78 6.92
N PHE A 22 11.00 -3.87 6.99
CA PHE A 22 10.34 -4.84 7.87
C PHE A 22 10.53 -6.29 7.41
N ALA A 23 10.62 -6.56 6.10
CA ALA A 23 10.97 -7.88 5.61
C ALA A 23 12.36 -8.32 6.10
N ILE A 24 13.36 -7.44 6.06
CA ILE A 24 14.71 -7.72 6.57
C ILE A 24 14.68 -8.01 8.08
N ILE A 25 13.94 -7.22 8.86
CA ILE A 25 13.79 -7.43 10.31
C ILE A 25 13.17 -8.81 10.60
N LEU A 26 12.13 -9.19 9.86
CA LEU A 26 11.47 -10.49 10.04
C LEU A 26 12.34 -11.66 9.59
N PHE A 27 13.12 -11.51 8.50
CA PHE A 27 14.13 -12.50 8.13
C PHE A 27 15.16 -12.70 9.24
N ALA A 28 15.63 -11.61 9.87
CA ALA A 28 16.57 -11.69 11.00
C ALA A 28 15.95 -12.35 12.25
N GLN A 29 14.62 -12.31 12.38
CA GLN A 29 13.86 -12.97 13.44
C GLN A 29 13.43 -14.41 13.08
N ASN A 30 13.93 -14.96 11.96
CA ASN A 30 13.57 -16.28 11.41
C ASN A 30 12.09 -16.43 10.99
N ASP A 31 11.33 -15.34 10.89
CA ASP A 31 9.92 -15.36 10.47
C ASP A 31 9.81 -15.27 8.94
N THR A 32 10.31 -16.33 8.29
CA THR A 32 10.54 -16.39 6.83
C THR A 32 9.27 -16.24 5.99
N PHE A 33 8.12 -16.68 6.49
CA PHE A 33 6.84 -16.58 5.78
C PHE A 33 6.38 -15.12 5.67
N LEU A 34 6.28 -14.41 6.80
CA LEU A 34 5.89 -13.01 6.82
C LEU A 34 6.94 -12.13 6.12
N ALA A 35 8.23 -12.43 6.30
CA ALA A 35 9.30 -11.72 5.60
C ALA A 35 9.18 -11.85 4.07
N SER A 36 8.96 -13.06 3.55
CA SER A 36 8.74 -13.31 2.12
C SER A 36 7.49 -12.61 1.60
N PHE A 37 6.43 -12.58 2.40
CA PHE A 37 5.17 -11.90 2.06
C PHE A 37 5.33 -10.37 1.96
N LEU A 38 6.11 -9.76 2.86
CA LEU A 38 6.44 -8.34 2.78
C LEU A 38 7.40 -8.03 1.64
N PHE A 39 8.35 -8.92 1.36
CA PHE A 39 9.23 -8.78 0.20
C PHE A 39 8.42 -8.79 -1.11
N PHE A 40 7.45 -9.70 -1.24
CA PHE A 40 6.54 -9.74 -2.38
C PHE A 40 5.68 -8.46 -2.48
N SER A 41 5.15 -7.97 -1.36
CA SER A 41 4.42 -6.69 -1.28
C SER A 41 5.28 -5.50 -1.71
N ALA A 42 6.57 -5.49 -1.34
CA ALA A 42 7.53 -4.47 -1.77
C ALA A 42 7.74 -4.49 -3.29
N MET A 43 7.83 -5.68 -3.89
CA MET A 43 7.97 -5.87 -5.34
C MET A 43 6.74 -5.37 -6.12
N ILE A 44 5.53 -5.64 -5.63
CA ILE A 44 4.29 -5.11 -6.24
C ILE A 44 4.31 -3.58 -6.25
N ASN A 45 4.67 -2.95 -5.12
CA ASN A 45 4.77 -1.50 -5.03
C ASN A 45 5.86 -0.92 -5.95
N LEU A 46 6.98 -1.62 -6.12
CA LEU A 46 8.06 -1.21 -7.03
C LEU A 46 7.66 -1.35 -8.51
N LEU A 47 6.91 -2.39 -8.85
CA LEU A 47 6.37 -2.58 -10.19
C LEU A 47 5.36 -1.47 -10.52
N ALA A 48 4.51 -1.12 -9.57
CA ALA A 48 3.58 0.01 -9.69
C ALA A 48 4.31 1.36 -9.88
N TYR A 49 5.43 1.57 -9.16
CA TYR A 49 6.31 2.73 -9.34
C TYR A 49 6.83 2.85 -10.78
N ARG A 50 7.26 1.73 -11.39
CA ARG A 50 7.78 1.69 -12.76
C ARG A 50 6.68 1.93 -13.82
N GLN A 51 5.43 1.53 -13.56
CA GLN A 51 4.33 1.58 -14.55
C GLN A 51 3.57 2.92 -14.62
N LEU A 52 3.88 3.92 -13.79
CA LEU A 52 3.31 5.28 -13.90
C LEU A 52 3.86 6.00 -15.17
N PRO A 53 3.07 6.31 -16.25
CA PRO A 53 1.77 7.05 -16.19
C PRO A 53 0.45 6.44 -16.79
N TRP A 54 0.36 5.21 -17.31
CA TRP A 54 -0.67 4.91 -18.36
C TRP A 54 -2.07 4.41 -17.92
N ARG A 55 -2.28 3.73 -16.79
CA ARG A 55 -3.59 3.09 -16.45
C ARG A 55 -3.94 3.04 -14.95
N ILE A 56 -3.43 4.01 -14.20
CA ILE A 56 -3.15 3.90 -12.76
C ILE A 56 -4.40 3.80 -11.86
N ALA A 57 -5.50 4.52 -12.16
CA ALA A 57 -6.55 4.73 -11.17
C ALA A 57 -7.17 3.44 -10.54
N PRO A 58 -7.54 2.39 -11.30
CA PRO A 58 -8.09 1.16 -10.70
C PRO A 58 -7.01 0.26 -10.08
N ILE A 59 -5.84 0.13 -10.71
CA ILE A 59 -4.75 -0.72 -10.20
C ILE A 59 -4.27 -0.21 -8.84
N THR A 60 -4.24 1.11 -8.63
CA THR A 60 -3.83 1.68 -7.34
C THR A 60 -4.83 1.46 -6.21
N VAL A 61 -6.12 1.33 -6.53
CA VAL A 61 -7.12 0.92 -5.55
C VAL A 61 -6.83 -0.50 -5.09
N ILE A 62 -6.57 -1.41 -6.03
CA ILE A 62 -6.25 -2.81 -5.72
C ILE A 62 -4.98 -2.90 -4.86
N ILE A 63 -3.92 -2.17 -5.24
CA ILE A 63 -2.66 -2.15 -4.47
C ILE A 63 -2.87 -1.60 -3.06
N ASN A 64 -3.64 -0.52 -2.91
CA ASN A 64 -3.90 0.04 -1.58
C ASN A 64 -4.78 -0.90 -0.73
N LEU A 65 -5.79 -1.55 -1.30
CA LEU A 65 -6.58 -2.57 -0.58
C LEU A 65 -5.70 -3.76 -0.16
N PHE A 66 -4.80 -4.21 -1.05
CA PHE A 66 -3.85 -5.26 -0.74
C PHE A 66 -2.90 -4.85 0.39
N ASN A 67 -2.27 -3.68 0.30
CA ASN A 67 -1.41 -3.13 1.35
C ASN A 67 -2.16 -2.95 2.68
N SER A 68 -3.45 -2.60 2.63
CA SER A 68 -4.30 -2.51 3.82
C SER A 68 -4.50 -3.87 4.49
N ALA A 69 -4.83 -4.90 3.71
CA ALA A 69 -4.94 -6.27 4.22
C ALA A 69 -3.62 -6.77 4.82
N VAL A 70 -2.49 -6.53 4.14
CA VAL A 70 -1.15 -6.87 4.64
C VAL A 70 -0.87 -6.19 5.98
N GLY A 71 -1.17 -4.89 6.08
CA GLY A 71 -0.98 -4.13 7.33
C GLY A 71 -1.84 -4.63 8.48
N ALA A 72 -3.09 -5.04 8.21
CA ALA A 72 -3.96 -5.61 9.24
C ALA A 72 -3.45 -6.98 9.73
N THR A 73 -3.00 -7.85 8.81
CA THR A 73 -2.41 -9.15 9.15
C THR A 73 -1.14 -8.99 9.99
N LEU A 74 -0.28 -8.03 9.63
CA LEU A 74 0.91 -7.73 10.42
C LEU A 74 0.58 -7.18 11.80
N ALA A 75 -0.39 -6.25 11.89
CA ALA A 75 -0.81 -5.72 13.18
C ALA A 75 -1.28 -6.83 14.11
N TYR A 76 -2.09 -7.76 13.59
CA TYR A 76 -2.53 -8.94 14.34
C TYR A 76 -1.35 -9.81 14.81
N ASN A 77 -0.42 -10.16 13.91
CA ASN A 77 0.74 -10.99 14.28
C ASN A 77 1.68 -10.30 15.28
N PHE A 78 1.86 -8.97 15.19
CA PHE A 78 2.66 -8.25 16.18
C PHE A 78 1.97 -8.19 17.55
N TRP A 79 0.64 -8.11 17.60
CA TRP A 79 -0.09 -8.20 18.86
C TRP A 79 0.00 -9.58 19.52
N THR A 80 -0.06 -10.66 18.74
CA THR A 80 0.03 -12.03 19.30
C THR A 80 1.38 -12.31 19.97
N ILE A 81 2.45 -11.64 19.54
CA ILE A 81 3.79 -11.72 20.15
C ILE A 81 4.11 -10.55 21.10
N ASN A 82 3.11 -9.78 21.54
CA ASN A 82 3.23 -8.63 22.45
C ASN A 82 4.13 -7.48 21.95
N TYR A 83 4.34 -7.37 20.64
CA TYR A 83 5.08 -6.28 20.00
C TYR A 83 4.14 -5.11 19.67
N ASN A 84 3.71 -4.38 20.71
CA ASN A 84 2.65 -3.37 20.60
C ASN A 84 2.98 -2.18 19.69
N TYR A 85 4.22 -1.68 19.71
CA TYR A 85 4.61 -0.53 18.89
C TYR A 85 4.49 -0.78 17.37
N PRO A 86 5.10 -1.83 16.80
CA PRO A 86 4.92 -2.14 15.38
C PRO A 86 3.48 -2.58 15.07
N ALA A 87 2.76 -3.22 16.01
CA ALA A 87 1.35 -3.55 15.82
C ALA A 87 0.50 -2.29 15.54
N ILE A 88 0.65 -1.26 16.38
CA ILE A 88 -0.06 0.02 16.23
C ILE A 88 0.34 0.72 14.93
N LEU A 89 1.63 0.73 14.58
CA LEU A 89 2.11 1.33 13.34
C LEU A 89 1.48 0.67 12.11
N TRP A 90 1.46 -0.66 12.07
CA TRP A 90 0.89 -1.41 10.95
C TRP A 90 -0.64 -1.28 10.86
N LEU A 91 -1.32 -1.15 12.00
CA LEU A 91 -2.75 -0.83 12.05
C LEU A 91 -3.05 0.55 11.45
N LEU A 92 -2.29 1.58 11.86
CA LEU A 92 -2.48 2.94 11.34
C LEU A 92 -2.20 3.01 9.84
N LEU A 93 -1.16 2.32 9.36
CA LEU A 93 -0.88 2.18 7.92
C LEU A 93 -2.03 1.47 7.20
N SER A 94 -2.56 0.38 7.76
CA SER A 94 -3.70 -0.34 7.20
C SER A 94 -4.91 0.56 7.00
N VAL A 95 -5.26 1.35 8.02
CA VAL A 95 -6.36 2.34 7.98
C VAL A 95 -6.09 3.42 6.94
N ALA A 96 -4.87 3.95 6.88
CA ALA A 96 -4.49 4.97 5.91
C ALA A 96 -4.64 4.48 4.46
N TYR A 97 -4.25 3.23 4.18
CA TYR A 97 -4.45 2.61 2.86
C TYR A 97 -5.92 2.37 2.51
N LEU A 98 -6.74 2.02 3.50
CA LEU A 98 -8.19 1.88 3.35
C LEU A 98 -8.85 3.22 2.97
N ILE A 99 -8.53 4.29 3.71
CA ILE A 99 -9.01 5.66 3.42
C ILE A 99 -8.56 6.09 2.02
N ALA A 100 -7.31 5.83 1.64
CA ALA A 100 -6.79 6.15 0.31
C ALA A 100 -7.56 5.40 -0.79
N SER A 101 -7.89 4.13 -0.57
CA SER A 101 -8.70 3.31 -1.49
C SER A 101 -10.11 3.89 -1.66
N PHE A 102 -10.81 4.20 -0.56
CA PHE A 102 -12.14 4.81 -0.62
C PHE A 102 -12.14 6.15 -1.35
N ARG A 103 -11.15 7.02 -1.07
CA ARG A 103 -11.03 8.31 -1.76
C ARG A 103 -10.83 8.12 -3.27
N GLN A 104 -10.01 7.15 -3.67
CA GLN A 104 -9.78 6.85 -5.08
C GLN A 104 -11.02 6.28 -5.77
N ILE A 105 -11.74 5.36 -5.11
CA ILE A 105 -13.02 4.83 -5.60
C ILE A 105 -14.02 5.96 -5.79
N TYR A 106 -14.19 6.84 -4.79
CA TYR A 106 -15.06 8.00 -4.87
C TYR A 106 -14.71 8.89 -6.07
N CYS A 107 -13.43 9.23 -6.26
CA CYS A 107 -12.99 10.01 -7.42
C CYS A 107 -13.30 9.33 -8.76
N ILE A 108 -13.13 8.00 -8.86
CA ILE A 108 -13.44 7.24 -10.08
C ILE A 108 -14.94 7.28 -10.37
N VAL A 109 -15.78 7.05 -9.35
CA VAL A 109 -17.24 7.08 -9.46
C VAL A 109 -17.72 8.46 -9.88
N VAL A 110 -17.29 9.53 -9.19
CA VAL A 110 -17.66 10.91 -9.53
C VAL A 110 -17.20 11.30 -10.94
N TYR A 111 -15.98 10.90 -11.34
CA TYR A 111 -15.49 11.18 -12.69
C TYR A 111 -16.34 10.48 -13.77
N ARG A 112 -16.70 9.21 -13.55
CA ARG A 112 -17.60 8.47 -14.46
C ARG A 112 -18.99 9.11 -14.53
N LEU A 113 -19.56 9.51 -13.39
CA LEU A 113 -20.85 10.19 -13.34
C LEU A 113 -20.80 11.54 -14.07
N LYS A 114 -19.82 12.40 -13.80
CA LYS A 114 -19.66 13.69 -14.51
C LYS A 114 -19.50 13.51 -16.02
N LYS A 115 -18.80 12.48 -16.48
CA LYS A 115 -18.66 12.18 -17.91
C LYS A 115 -19.97 11.71 -18.55
N LYS A 116 -20.83 11.02 -17.78
CA LYS A 116 -22.17 10.59 -18.23
C LYS A 116 -23.15 11.76 -18.38
N TYR A 117 -23.05 12.79 -17.54
CA TYR A 117 -23.94 13.96 -17.56
C TYR A 117 -23.45 15.13 -18.43
N LYS A 118 -22.21 15.11 -18.92
CA LYS A 118 -21.65 16.10 -19.87
C LYS A 118 -21.74 15.65 -21.34
N ARG A 119 -22.36 14.51 -21.62
CA ARG A 119 -22.70 14.05 -22.97
C ARG A 119 -24.17 14.29 -23.21
#